data_AF-A0A1I4K0T8-F1
#
_entry.id   AF-A0A1I4K0T8-F1
#
_cell.length_a   1.000
_cell.length_b   1.000
_cell.length_c   1.000
_cell.angle_alpha   90.00
_cell.angle_beta   90.00
_cell.angle_gamma   90.00
#
_symmetry.space_group_name_H-M   'P 1'
#
loop_
_entity.id
_entity.type
_entity.pdbx_description
1 polymer ?
#
loop_
_entity_poly.entity_id
_entity_poly.type
_entity_poly.pdbx_seq_one_letter_code
_entity_poly.pdbx_strand_id
1 'polypeptide(L)'
;MSAPITVLDGMRSSPIRLVGSYAENSFSQSLKCWVESCMHEMSLAENVLQIIEEAVHHQSFTRVKTVWLEIGQLTCVEPEALRFCFDVVMRGSVAQHARLEIIDIAGLGWCKICMQEVPMATLYAVCSQCGNFGLEVLCGDTLRVKELEVE
;
A
#
# COMPACT_ATOMS: atom_id res chain seq x y z
N MET A 1 -19.14 30.33 42.50
CA MET A 1 -17.95 30.58 41.67
C MET A 1 -17.89 29.50 40.62
N SER A 2 -17.93 29.93 39.35
CA SER A 2 -17.46 29.24 38.13
C SER A 2 -18.04 27.86 37.75
N ALA A 3 -18.69 27.85 36.57
CA ALA A 3 -19.44 26.76 35.95
C ALA A 3 -18.63 25.50 35.58
N PRO A 4 -19.28 24.32 35.44
CA PRO A 4 -18.66 23.11 34.92
C PRO A 4 -18.51 23.16 33.38
N ILE A 5 -17.33 22.74 32.91
CA ILE A 5 -16.98 22.58 31.50
C ILE A 5 -17.70 21.34 30.93
N THR A 6 -18.40 21.53 29.83
CA THR A 6 -18.98 20.46 29.00
C THR A 6 -17.87 19.77 28.21
N VAL A 7 -17.67 18.47 28.44
CA VAL A 7 -17.02 17.59 27.45
C VAL A 7 -18.12 16.74 26.84
N LEU A 8 -18.28 16.85 25.53
CA LEU A 8 -19.24 16.09 24.73
C LEU A 8 -18.86 14.60 24.76
N ASP A 9 -19.58 13.85 25.59
CA ASP A 9 -19.55 12.39 25.62
C ASP A 9 -20.29 11.85 24.39
N GLY A 10 -19.52 11.30 23.45
CA GLY A 10 -19.98 10.95 22.11
C GLY A 10 -19.76 9.50 21.72
N MET A 11 -19.55 8.55 22.65
CA MET A 11 -19.69 7.12 22.36
C MET A 11 -20.25 6.40 23.59
N ARG A 12 -21.55 6.13 23.54
CA ARG A 12 -22.30 5.40 24.56
C ARG A 12 -21.71 4.02 24.79
N SER A 13 -21.21 3.85 26.00
CA SER A 13 -21.18 2.59 26.71
C SER A 13 -22.59 1.98 26.76
N SER A 14 -22.71 0.73 26.33
CA SER A 14 -23.78 -0.15 26.79
C SER A 14 -23.13 -1.28 27.61
N PRO A 15 -23.66 -1.61 28.79
CA PRO A 15 -23.02 -2.49 29.75
C PRO A 15 -23.15 -3.95 29.30
N ILE A 16 -22.02 -4.62 29.07
CA ILE A 16 -22.01 -6.06 28.81
C ILE A 16 -22.24 -6.78 30.13
N ARG A 17 -23.47 -7.28 30.29
CA ARG A 17 -23.84 -8.26 31.30
C ARG A 17 -23.21 -9.59 30.86
N LEU A 18 -22.10 -9.96 31.48
CA LEU A 18 -21.39 -11.21 31.19
C LEU A 18 -22.28 -12.40 31.58
N VAL A 19 -22.80 -13.10 30.57
CA VAL A 19 -23.34 -14.45 30.72
C VAL A 19 -22.62 -15.34 29.70
N GLY A 20 -21.69 -16.15 30.22
CA GLY A 20 -21.29 -17.45 29.67
C GLY A 20 -20.69 -17.51 28.26
N SER A 21 -19.36 -17.60 28.21
CA SER A 21 -18.50 -18.22 27.17
C SER A 21 -18.62 -17.72 25.72
N TYR A 22 -17.46 -17.65 25.03
CA TYR A 22 -17.24 -17.29 23.61
C TYR A 22 -17.06 -15.79 23.29
N ALA A 23 -15.88 -15.21 23.61
CA ALA A 23 -15.41 -13.98 22.97
C ALA A 23 -13.88 -13.73 23.17
N GLU A 24 -13.00 -14.56 22.60
CA GLU A 24 -11.54 -14.28 22.59
C GLU A 24 -10.90 -14.26 21.18
N ASN A 25 -11.66 -14.50 20.10
CA ASN A 25 -11.05 -14.72 18.77
C ASN A 25 -11.05 -13.54 17.78
N SER A 26 -11.75 -12.43 18.03
CA SER A 26 -11.85 -11.36 17.01
C SER A 26 -10.73 -10.31 17.06
N PHE A 27 -10.06 -10.13 18.19
CA PHE A 27 -9.02 -9.09 18.35
C PHE A 27 -7.64 -9.58 17.89
N SER A 28 -7.33 -10.86 18.17
CA SER A 28 -6.08 -11.52 17.76
C SER A 28 -5.97 -11.72 16.24
N GLN A 29 -7.10 -11.90 15.56
CA GLN A 29 -7.14 -12.15 14.11
C GLN A 29 -6.83 -10.88 13.29
N SER A 30 -7.26 -9.71 13.77
CA SER A 30 -6.93 -8.42 13.15
C SER A 30 -5.45 -8.05 13.28
N LEU A 31 -4.79 -8.46 14.39
CA LEU A 31 -3.36 -8.24 14.62
C LEU A 31 -2.48 -9.16 13.76
N LYS A 32 -2.92 -10.38 13.46
CA LYS A 32 -2.19 -11.32 12.58
C LYS A 32 -2.17 -10.86 11.12
N CYS A 33 -3.31 -10.48 10.56
CA CYS A 33 -3.35 -9.99 9.18
C CYS A 33 -2.53 -8.70 8.99
N TRP A 34 -2.43 -7.86 10.03
CA TRP A 34 -1.63 -6.63 10.01
C TRP A 34 -0.12 -6.85 10.07
N VAL A 35 0.33 -7.99 10.61
CA VAL A 35 1.74 -8.39 10.65
C VAL A 35 2.16 -9.14 9.36
N GLU A 36 1.20 -9.73 8.63
CA GLU A 36 1.45 -10.42 7.35
C GLU A 36 1.52 -9.46 6.14
N SER A 37 0.57 -8.52 6.02
CA SER A 37 0.87 -7.18 5.44
C SER A 37 1.97 -6.54 6.30
N CYS A 38 2.57 -5.38 6.07
CA CYS A 38 3.78 -4.96 6.79
C CYS A 38 5.00 -5.87 6.53
N MET A 39 4.97 -7.20 6.70
CA MET A 39 6.05 -8.08 6.25
C MET A 39 6.19 -8.08 4.72
N HIS A 40 5.08 -8.15 3.97
CA HIS A 40 5.11 -8.02 2.51
C HIS A 40 5.64 -6.65 2.07
N GLU A 41 5.12 -5.57 2.65
CA GLU A 41 5.48 -4.19 2.34
C GLU A 41 6.89 -3.81 2.79
N MET A 42 7.40 -4.43 3.86
CA MET A 42 8.80 -4.29 4.28
C MET A 42 9.73 -4.79 3.18
N SER A 43 9.46 -5.98 2.62
CA SER A 43 10.29 -6.53 1.54
C SER A 43 10.27 -5.65 0.28
N LEU A 44 9.12 -5.00 0.00
CA LEU A 44 9.00 -4.03 -1.09
C LEU A 44 9.85 -2.77 -0.81
N ALA A 45 9.78 -2.24 0.42
CA ALA A 45 10.57 -1.08 0.82
C ALA A 45 12.08 -1.37 0.80
N GLU A 46 12.50 -2.55 1.25
CA GLU A 46 13.89 -3.02 1.18
C GLU A 46 14.38 -3.12 -0.27
N ASN A 47 13.56 -3.66 -1.18
CA ASN A 47 13.90 -3.72 -2.60
C ASN A 47 14.07 -2.32 -3.20
N VAL A 48 13.21 -1.37 -2.84
CA VAL A 48 13.34 0.03 -3.27
C VAL A 48 14.65 0.64 -2.75
N LEU A 49 15.04 0.36 -1.51
CA LEU A 49 16.33 0.82 -0.97
C LEU A 49 17.50 0.27 -1.78
N GLN A 50 17.48 -1.02 -2.12
CA GLN A 50 18.53 -1.63 -2.95
C GLN A 50 18.66 -0.94 -4.31
N ILE A 51 17.54 -0.64 -4.98
CA ILE A 51 17.54 0.08 -6.26
C ILE A 51 18.17 1.48 -6.11
N ILE A 52 17.85 2.17 -5.01
CA ILE A 52 18.43 3.49 -4.73
C ILE A 52 19.94 3.39 -4.50
N GLU A 53 20.41 2.42 -3.72
CA GLU A 53 21.83 2.21 -3.45
C GLU A 53 22.60 1.86 -4.73
N GLU A 54 22.04 1.01 -5.59
CA GLU A 54 22.59 0.74 -6.92
C GLU A 54 22.69 2.03 -7.75
N ALA A 55 21.66 2.88 -7.73
CA ALA A 55 21.69 4.17 -8.43
C ALA A 55 22.78 5.11 -7.90
N VAL A 56 23.04 5.13 -6.59
CA VAL A 56 24.15 5.90 -5.98
C VAL A 56 25.48 5.48 -6.58
N HIS A 57 25.72 4.17 -6.71
CA HIS A 57 26.97 3.65 -7.28
C HIS A 57 27.21 4.12 -8.72
N HIS A 58 26.14 4.31 -9.50
CA HIS A 58 26.23 4.74 -10.90
C HIS A 58 26.32 6.27 -11.07
N GLN A 59 25.65 7.04 -10.22
CA GLN A 59 25.46 8.49 -10.43
C GLN A 59 26.18 9.37 -9.40
N SER A 60 26.80 8.78 -8.36
CA SER A 60 27.64 9.47 -7.36
C SER A 60 26.94 10.63 -6.62
N PHE A 61 25.63 10.52 -6.37
CA PHE A 61 24.91 11.47 -5.52
C PHE A 61 25.03 11.10 -4.04
N THR A 62 24.85 12.09 -3.17
CA THR A 62 25.03 11.91 -1.72
C THR A 62 23.72 11.80 -0.95
N ARG A 63 22.63 12.25 -1.56
CA ARG A 63 21.31 12.27 -0.92
C ARG A 63 20.18 12.18 -1.93
N VAL A 64 19.11 11.48 -1.55
CA VAL A 64 17.84 11.45 -2.27
C VAL A 64 16.82 12.34 -1.55
N LYS A 65 16.14 13.22 -2.27
CA LYS A 65 15.07 14.09 -1.76
C LYS A 65 13.69 13.46 -1.90
N THR A 66 13.43 12.91 -3.08
CA THR A 66 12.08 12.44 -3.45
C THR A 66 12.22 11.17 -4.27
N VAL A 67 11.37 10.19 -3.95
CA VAL A 67 11.25 8.91 -4.65
C VAL A 67 9.84 8.84 -5.21
N TRP A 68 9.72 8.77 -6.54
CA TRP A 68 8.44 8.49 -7.20
C TRP A 68 8.31 7.00 -7.45
N LEU A 69 7.25 6.42 -6.91
CA LEU A 69 6.95 5.00 -7.02
C LEU A 69 5.63 4.83 -7.78
N GLU A 70 5.67 4.07 -8.87
CA GLU A 70 4.47 3.62 -9.55
C GLU A 70 3.96 2.34 -8.89
N ILE A 71 2.71 2.34 -8.45
CA ILE A 71 2.06 1.17 -7.85
C ILE A 71 0.85 0.80 -8.72
N GLY A 72 0.88 -0.41 -9.25
CA GLY A 72 -0.24 -0.97 -9.99
C GLY A 72 -1.43 -1.30 -9.09
N GLN A 73 -2.64 -0.94 -9.51
CA GLN A 73 -3.88 -1.22 -8.78
C GLN A 73 -4.13 -2.72 -8.50
N LEU A 74 -3.57 -3.60 -9.33
CA LEU A 74 -3.69 -5.06 -9.25
C LEU A 74 -2.62 -5.71 -8.36
N THR A 75 -1.67 -4.93 -7.81
CA THR A 75 -0.59 -5.43 -6.94
C THR A 75 -1.05 -5.73 -5.51
N CYS A 76 -2.24 -5.25 -5.12
CA CYS A 76 -2.77 -5.36 -3.75
C CYS A 76 -1.85 -4.76 -2.66
N VAL A 77 -0.96 -3.83 -3.03
CA VAL A 77 -0.09 -3.12 -2.09
C VAL A 77 -0.90 -2.07 -1.33
N GLU A 78 -0.76 -2.03 -0.01
CA GLU A 78 -1.38 -1.00 0.82
C GLU A 78 -0.47 0.24 0.95
N PRO A 79 -0.84 1.41 0.38
CA PRO A 79 0.04 2.59 0.30
C PRO A 79 0.48 3.13 1.67
N GLU A 80 -0.41 3.11 2.67
CA GLU A 80 -0.13 3.57 4.03
C GLU A 80 0.89 2.66 4.73
N ALA A 81 0.75 1.35 4.58
CA ALA A 81 1.70 0.39 5.13
C ALA A 81 3.06 0.52 4.45
N LEU A 82 3.08 0.69 3.12
CA LEU A 82 4.31 0.91 2.36
C LEU A 82 5.03 2.19 2.79
N ARG A 83 4.30 3.30 2.98
CA ARG A 83 4.89 4.57 3.48
C ARG A 83 5.54 4.39 4.85
N PHE A 84 4.90 3.64 5.74
CA PHE A 84 5.46 3.35 7.05
C PHE A 84 6.73 2.50 6.95
N CYS A 85 6.68 1.39 6.21
CA CYS A 85 7.84 0.53 6.01
C CYS A 85 8.99 1.28 5.32
N PHE A 86 8.69 2.12 4.32
CA PHE A 86 9.66 2.97 3.65
C PHE A 86 10.38 3.89 4.64
N ASP A 87 9.67 4.63 5.50
CA ASP A 87 10.33 5.51 6.49
C ASP A 87 11.20 4.73 7.47
N VAL A 88 10.82 3.49 7.81
CA VAL A 88 11.63 2.63 8.70
C VAL A 88 12.90 2.14 7.99
N VAL A 89 12.78 1.63 6.77
CA VAL A 89 13.88 1.05 5.98
C VAL A 89 14.90 2.12 5.56
N MET A 90 14.44 3.32 5.21
CA MET A 90 15.32 4.38 4.72
C MET A 90 16.16 5.05 5.83
N ARG A 91 15.96 4.69 7.10
CA ARG A 91 16.74 5.24 8.21
C ARG A 91 18.19 4.78 8.13
N GLY A 92 19.11 5.74 8.06
CA GLY A 92 20.55 5.47 7.97
C GLY A 92 21.05 5.23 6.55
N SER A 93 20.20 5.39 5.52
CA SER A 93 20.60 5.32 4.11
C SER A 93 20.70 6.71 3.47
N VAL A 94 21.13 6.77 2.19
CA VAL A 94 21.16 8.00 1.37
C VAL A 94 19.78 8.62 1.14
N ALA A 95 18.72 7.84 1.32
CA ALA A 95 17.34 8.27 1.17
C ALA A 95 16.67 8.53 2.52
N GLN A 96 17.45 8.70 3.58
CA GLN A 96 16.91 9.10 4.87
C GLN A 96 16.18 10.45 4.77
N HIS A 97 14.93 10.46 5.22
CA HIS A 97 13.98 11.59 5.09
C HIS A 97 13.57 11.93 3.64
N ALA A 98 13.79 11.03 2.69
CA ALA A 98 13.25 11.20 1.34
C ALA A 98 11.71 11.18 1.39
N ARG A 99 11.09 12.01 0.56
CA ARG A 99 9.63 12.00 0.37
C ARG A 99 9.25 10.87 -0.58
N LEU A 100 8.29 10.05 -0.19
CA LEU A 100 7.70 9.03 -1.05
C LEU A 100 6.44 9.58 -1.73
N GLU A 101 6.50 9.72 -3.06
CA GLU A 101 5.37 10.06 -3.91
C GLU A 101 4.87 8.80 -4.62
N ILE A 102 3.58 8.47 -4.44
CA ILE A 102 2.96 7.28 -5.02
C ILE A 102 2.12 7.69 -6.22
N ILE A 103 2.36 7.03 -7.35
CA ILE A 103 1.64 7.19 -8.60
C ILE A 103 0.84 5.91 -8.84
N ASP A 104 -0.48 6.01 -8.70
CA ASP A 104 -1.37 4.87 -8.96
C ASP A 104 -1.48 4.58 -10.46
N ILE A 105 -1.14 3.36 -10.86
CA ILE A 105 -1.27 2.87 -12.21
C ILE A 105 -2.53 2.03 -12.31
N ALA A 106 -3.50 2.52 -13.10
CA ALA A 106 -4.75 1.81 -13.34
C ALA A 106 -4.50 0.42 -13.93
N GLY A 107 -5.30 -0.56 -13.49
CA GLY A 107 -5.29 -1.89 -14.07
C GLY A 107 -5.93 -1.87 -15.47
N LEU A 108 -5.23 -2.42 -16.45
CA LEU A 108 -5.78 -2.66 -17.79
C LEU A 108 -5.61 -4.14 -18.14
N GLY A 109 -6.63 -4.68 -18.80
CA GLY A 109 -6.61 -6.04 -19.32
C GLY A 109 -7.06 -6.12 -20.76
N TRP A 110 -6.52 -7.09 -21.48
CA TRP A 110 -6.92 -7.46 -22.83
C TRP A 110 -7.93 -8.60 -22.80
N CYS A 111 -9.09 -8.40 -23.42
CA CYS A 111 -10.04 -9.49 -23.61
C CYS A 111 -9.77 -10.22 -24.93
N LYS A 112 -9.49 -11.53 -24.87
CA LYS A 112 -9.26 -12.36 -26.06
C LYS A 112 -10.52 -12.62 -26.91
N ILE A 113 -11.71 -12.33 -26.37
CA ILE A 113 -12.98 -12.57 -27.07
C ILE A 113 -13.42 -11.33 -27.85
N CYS A 114 -13.51 -10.18 -27.18
CA CYS A 114 -13.92 -8.94 -27.84
C CYS A 114 -12.74 -8.16 -28.42
N MET A 115 -11.49 -8.60 -28.18
CA MET A 115 -10.26 -7.99 -28.69
C MET A 115 -10.17 -6.50 -28.36
N GLN A 116 -10.49 -6.16 -27.10
CA GLN A 116 -10.45 -4.80 -26.59
C GLN A 116 -9.72 -4.74 -25.25
N GLU A 117 -9.11 -3.59 -25.01
CA GLU A 117 -8.60 -3.18 -23.71
C GLU A 117 -9.77 -2.76 -22.82
N VAL A 118 -9.79 -3.29 -21.60
CA VAL A 118 -10.81 -2.96 -20.61
C VAL A 118 -10.15 -2.65 -19.26
N PRO A 119 -10.69 -1.69 -18.50
CA PRO A 119 -10.20 -1.41 -17.16
C PRO A 119 -10.44 -2.61 -16.24
N MET A 120 -9.44 -2.91 -15.42
CA MET A 120 -9.46 -3.97 -14.41
C MET A 120 -9.27 -3.36 -13.03
N ALA A 121 -10.26 -3.53 -12.16
CA ALA A 121 -10.12 -3.16 -10.75
C ALA A 121 -9.50 -4.31 -9.92
N THR A 122 -9.61 -5.55 -10.39
CA THR A 122 -9.09 -6.76 -9.73
C THR A 122 -8.60 -7.77 -10.77
N LEU A 123 -7.71 -8.67 -10.36
CA LEU A 123 -7.15 -9.71 -11.25
C LEU A 123 -8.20 -10.65 -11.87
N TYR A 124 -9.36 -10.78 -11.23
CA TYR A 124 -10.46 -11.65 -11.67
C TYR A 124 -11.63 -10.87 -12.27
N ALA A 125 -11.39 -9.64 -12.73
CA ALA A 125 -12.41 -8.81 -13.34
C ALA A 125 -13.02 -9.50 -14.58
N VAL A 126 -14.34 -9.31 -14.74
CA VAL A 126 -15.07 -9.67 -15.95
C VAL A 126 -14.89 -8.60 -17.02
N CYS A 127 -14.86 -9.00 -18.29
CA CYS A 127 -14.85 -8.04 -19.38
C CYS A 127 -16.14 -7.21 -19.36
N SER A 128 -16.02 -5.89 -19.26
CA SER A 128 -17.17 -4.96 -19.26
C SER A 128 -17.89 -4.90 -20.62
N GLN A 129 -17.27 -5.38 -21.69
CA GLN A 129 -17.81 -5.34 -23.06
C GLN A 129 -18.58 -6.61 -23.43
N CYS A 130 -18.06 -7.80 -23.07
CA CYS A 130 -18.67 -9.08 -23.46
C CYS A 130 -19.10 -9.97 -22.30
N GLY A 131 -18.78 -9.59 -21.05
CA GLY A 131 -19.11 -10.37 -19.85
C GLY A 131 -18.28 -11.64 -19.65
N ASN A 132 -17.29 -11.90 -20.51
CA ASN A 132 -16.45 -13.10 -20.38
C ASN A 132 -15.32 -12.91 -19.35
N PHE A 133 -14.84 -14.02 -18.80
CA PHE A 133 -13.68 -14.08 -17.92
C PHE A 133 -12.36 -14.29 -18.69
N GLY A 134 -11.24 -14.24 -17.97
CA GLY A 134 -9.92 -14.52 -18.53
C GLY A 134 -9.33 -13.34 -19.28
N LEU A 135 -9.45 -12.13 -18.70
CA LEU A 135 -8.70 -10.98 -19.15
C LEU A 135 -7.20 -11.22 -18.93
N GLU A 136 -6.39 -10.91 -19.93
CA GLU A 136 -4.94 -10.93 -19.82
C GLU A 136 -4.47 -9.56 -19.31
N VAL A 137 -3.73 -9.53 -18.21
CA VAL A 137 -3.28 -8.26 -17.63
C VAL A 137 -2.25 -7.60 -18.54
N LEU A 138 -2.46 -6.33 -18.88
CA LEU A 138 -1.55 -5.51 -19.67
C LEU A 138 -0.73 -4.55 -18.81
N CYS A 139 -1.37 -3.94 -17.80
CA CYS A 139 -0.69 -3.06 -16.85
C CYS A 139 -1.40 -3.00 -15.50
N GLY A 140 -0.72 -2.41 -14.52
CA GLY A 140 -1.25 -2.22 -13.17
C GLY A 140 -1.00 -3.40 -12.25
N ASP A 141 -0.15 -4.37 -12.61
CA ASP A 141 0.26 -5.53 -11.79
C ASP A 141 1.68 -5.44 -11.25
N THR A 142 2.35 -4.31 -11.43
CA THR A 142 3.75 -4.11 -11.04
C THR A 142 3.92 -2.90 -10.14
N LEU A 143 4.98 -2.94 -9.33
CA LEU A 143 5.49 -1.83 -8.54
C LEU A 143 6.88 -1.49 -9.06
N ARG A 144 7.18 -0.20 -9.29
CA ARG A 144 8.49 0.23 -9.79
C ARG A 144 8.88 1.63 -9.32
N VAL A 145 10.18 1.88 -9.21
CA VAL A 145 10.73 3.23 -9.03
C VAL A 145 10.71 3.94 -10.38
N LYS A 146 10.00 5.06 -10.46
CA LYS A 146 9.89 5.87 -11.67
C LYS A 146 11.04 6.87 -11.81
N GLU A 147 11.29 7.60 -10.74
CA GLU A 147 12.23 8.70 -10.74
C GLU A 147 12.76 8.95 -9.32
N LEU A 148 14.00 9.45 -9.25
CA LEU A 148 14.67 9.85 -8.03
C LEU A 148 15.14 11.30 -8.20
N GLU A 149 14.77 12.16 -7.26
CA GLU A 149 15.35 13.50 -7.13
C GLU A 149 16.53 13.45 -6.17
N VAL A 150 17.71 13.89 -6.61
CA VAL A 150 18.98 13.70 -5.90
C VAL A 150 19.78 15.00 -5.72
N GLU A 151 20.72 15.01 -4.76
CA GLU A 151 21.73 16.08 -4.51
C GLU A 151 23.17 15.61 -4.73
#